data_AF-A0A920WAD7-F1
#
_entry.id   AF-A0A920WAD7-F1
#
_cell.length_a   1.000
_cell.length_b   1.000
_cell.length_c   1.000
_cell.angle_alpha   90.00
_cell.angle_beta   90.00
_cell.angle_gamma   90.00
#
_symmetry.space_group_name_H-M   'P 1'
#
loop_
_entity.id
_entity.type
_entity.pdbx_description
1 polymer ?
#
loop_
_entity_poly.entity_id
_entity_poly.type
_entity_poly.pdbx_seq_one_letter_code
_entity_poly.pdbx_strand_id
1 'polypeptide(L)'
;MQAPSAVLEAWKMEFDMLYEEDREFVLAMHPQIIGRPSRIKALEGLIQHIQKHDDIWFGAGRSSKRFTTTPQERLYDQESWPND
;
A
#
# COMPACT_ATOMS: atom_id res chain seq x y z
N MET A 1 -19.58 -5.71 8.09
CA MET A 1 -18.76 -5.32 6.92
C MET A 1 -19.14 -3.91 6.54
N GLN A 2 -18.17 -2.99 6.45
CA GLN A 2 -18.43 -1.58 6.10
C GLN A 2 -18.92 -1.43 4.65
N ALA A 3 -19.65 -0.33 4.37
CA ALA A 3 -20.08 0.00 3.02
C ALA A 3 -18.86 0.17 2.07
N PRO A 4 -18.94 -0.22 0.79
CA PRO A 4 -17.84 -0.04 -0.17
C PRO A 4 -17.36 1.40 -0.31
N SER A 5 -18.27 2.37 -0.26
CA SER A 5 -17.92 3.79 -0.25
C SER A 5 -17.09 4.16 0.98
N ALA A 6 -17.52 3.77 2.18
CA ALA A 6 -16.78 4.05 3.41
C ALA A 6 -15.36 3.45 3.41
N VAL A 7 -15.19 2.25 2.83
CA VAL A 7 -13.87 1.62 2.67
C VAL A 7 -12.98 2.41 1.71
N LEU A 8 -13.52 2.83 0.56
CA LEU A 8 -12.78 3.64 -0.41
C LEU A 8 -12.35 4.98 0.20
N GLU A 9 -13.25 5.67 0.90
CA GLU A 9 -12.94 6.97 1.50
C GLU A 9 -11.87 6.83 2.60
N ALA A 10 -11.92 5.77 3.40
CA ALA A 10 -10.86 5.49 4.38
C ALA A 10 -9.50 5.25 3.71
N TRP A 11 -9.44 4.42 2.67
CA TRP A 11 -8.19 4.14 1.96
C TRP A 11 -7.59 5.38 1.28
N LYS A 12 -8.42 6.25 0.70
CA LYS A 12 -7.93 7.51 0.12
C LYS A 12 -7.31 8.39 1.20
N MET A 13 -8.00 8.55 2.33
CA MET A 13 -7.50 9.38 3.43
C MET A 13 -6.18 8.84 4.01
N GLU A 14 -6.06 7.51 4.17
CA GLU A 14 -4.82 6.88 4.60
C GLU A 14 -3.69 7.09 3.59
N PHE A 15 -3.98 6.93 2.30
CA PHE A 15 -3.01 7.19 1.24
C PHE A 15 -2.57 8.65 1.20
N ASP A 16 -3.52 9.60 1.23
CA ASP A 16 -3.24 11.03 1.14
C ASP A 16 -2.32 11.49 2.28
N MET A 17 -2.58 11.04 3.51
CA MET A 17 -1.72 11.31 4.66
C MET A 17 -0.31 10.73 4.48
N LEU A 18 -0.19 9.48 4.03
CA LEU A 18 1.12 8.85 3.84
C LEU A 18 1.88 9.47 2.66
N TYR A 19 1.19 9.89 1.62
CA TYR A 19 1.77 10.61 0.50
C TYR A 19 2.32 11.97 0.93
N GLU A 20 1.58 12.72 1.74
CA GLU A 20 2.05 14.00 2.32
C GLU A 20 3.27 13.83 3.24
N GLU A 21 3.38 12.68 3.91
CA GLU A 21 4.51 12.34 4.79
C GLU A 21 5.70 11.67 4.07
N ASP A 22 5.64 11.49 2.74
CA ASP A 22 6.64 10.74 1.96
C ASP A 22 6.86 9.30 2.48
N ARG A 23 5.76 8.57 2.71
CA ARG A 23 5.72 7.23 3.30
C ARG A 23 5.09 6.19 2.37
N GLU A 24 5.39 4.92 2.64
CA GLU A 24 4.80 3.80 1.92
C GLU A 24 3.37 3.51 2.37
N PHE A 25 2.45 3.37 1.41
CA PHE A 25 1.10 2.86 1.63
C PHE A 25 1.03 1.36 1.33
N VAL A 26 0.72 0.55 2.34
CA VAL A 26 0.61 -0.91 2.21
C VAL A 26 -0.83 -1.36 2.40
N LEU A 27 -1.42 -1.91 1.34
CA LEU A 27 -2.78 -2.44 1.38
C LEU A 27 -2.81 -3.96 1.55
N ALA A 28 -3.20 -4.45 2.73
CA ALA A 28 -3.40 -5.86 2.98
C ALA A 28 -4.73 -6.36 2.38
N MET A 29 -4.68 -7.39 1.53
CA MET A 29 -5.86 -7.93 0.86
C MET A 29 -6.11 -9.39 1.20
N HIS A 30 -7.37 -9.75 1.44
CA HIS A 30 -7.80 -11.12 1.65
C HIS A 30 -8.68 -11.58 0.47
N PRO A 31 -8.39 -12.70 -0.21
CA PRO A 31 -9.11 -13.13 -1.43
C PRO A 31 -10.64 -13.23 -1.25
N GLN A 32 -11.09 -13.76 -0.11
CA GLN A 32 -12.52 -13.92 0.20
C GLN A 32 -13.27 -12.57 0.33
N ILE A 33 -12.55 -11.48 0.56
CA ILE A 33 -13.13 -10.15 0.72
C ILE A 33 -12.95 -9.33 -0.54
N ILE A 34 -11.71 -9.20 -1.03
CA ILE A 34 -11.37 -8.28 -2.12
C ILE A 34 -11.97 -8.71 -3.46
N GLY A 35 -12.19 -10.02 -3.69
CA GLY A 35 -12.77 -10.54 -4.92
C GLY A 35 -14.27 -10.27 -5.09
N ARG A 36 -14.95 -9.70 -4.09
CA ARG A 36 -16.38 -9.35 -4.21
C ARG A 36 -16.54 -8.18 -5.18
N PRO A 37 -17.54 -8.17 -6.09
CA PRO A 37 -17.71 -7.09 -7.09
C PRO A 37 -17.73 -5.68 -6.49
N SER A 38 -18.35 -5.52 -5.33
CA SER A 38 -18.38 -4.23 -4.62
C SER A 38 -17.03 -3.79 -4.07
N ARG A 39 -16.15 -4.73 -3.73
CA ARG A 39 -14.78 -4.47 -3.26
C ARG A 39 -13.81 -4.23 -4.41
N ILE A 40 -14.01 -4.92 -5.54
CA ILE A 40 -13.29 -4.63 -6.78
C ILE A 40 -13.54 -3.18 -7.22
N LYS A 41 -14.79 -2.71 -7.19
CA LYS A 41 -15.11 -1.31 -7.53
C LYS A 41 -14.46 -0.29 -6.59
N ALA A 42 -14.36 -0.62 -5.29
CA ALA A 42 -13.63 0.23 -4.34
C ALA A 42 -12.13 0.23 -4.63
N LEU A 43 -11.53 -0.93 -4.91
CA LEU A 43 -10.11 -1.04 -5.26
C LEU A 43 -9.78 -0.28 -6.55
N GLU A 44 -10.62 -0.38 -7.57
CA GLU A 44 -10.49 0.40 -8.81
C GLU A 44 -10.49 1.91 -8.52
N GLY A 45 -11.43 2.38 -7.70
CA GLY A 45 -11.50 3.79 -7.30
C GLY A 45 -10.28 4.27 -6.53
N LEU A 46 -9.65 3.40 -5.71
CA LEU A 46 -8.40 3.71 -5.01
C LEU A 46 -7.24 3.82 -6.00
N ILE A 47 -7.09 2.86 -6.92
CA ILE A 47 -6.01 2.89 -7.92
C ILE A 47 -6.11 4.16 -8.79
N GLN A 48 -7.32 4.51 -9.23
CA GLN A 48 -7.56 5.75 -9.99
C GLN A 48 -7.26 7.01 -9.19
N HIS A 49 -7.43 6.99 -7.87
CA HIS A 49 -7.08 8.10 -6.99
C HIS A 49 -5.56 8.25 -6.87
N ILE A 50 -4.86 7.16 -6.60
CA ILE A 50 -3.39 7.12 -6.48
C ILE A 50 -2.73 7.58 -7.78
N GLN A 51 -3.24 7.15 -8.94
CA GLN A 51 -2.71 7.53 -10.27
C GLN A 51 -2.77 9.03 -10.60
N LYS A 52 -3.47 9.85 -9.80
CA LYS A 52 -3.51 11.31 -9.97
C LYS A 52 -2.33 12.03 -9.29
N HIS A 53 -1.51 11.30 -8.54
CA HIS A 53 -0.34 11.81 -7.85
C HIS A 53 0.90 11.51 -8.68
N ASP A 54 1.86 12.43 -8.65
CA ASP A 54 3.15 12.25 -9.31
C ASP A 54 4.08 11.36 -8.44
N ASP A 55 5.19 10.90 -9.02
CA ASP A 55 6.23 10.13 -8.33
C ASP A 55 5.76 8.84 -7.61
N ILE A 56 4.65 8.25 -8.04
CA ILE A 56 4.14 6.98 -7.52
C ILE A 56 4.80 5.77 -8.19
N TRP A 57 5.20 4.80 -7.37
CA TRP A 57 5.58 3.47 -7.82
C TRP A 57 4.70 2.38 -7.20
N PHE A 58 4.11 1.53 -8.06
CA PHE A 58 3.36 0.36 -7.63
C PHE A 58 4.29 -0.85 -7.48
N GLY A 59 4.52 -1.28 -6.24
CA GLY A 59 5.38 -2.41 -5.89
C GLY A 59 4.62 -3.61 -5.32
N ALA A 60 5.18 -4.80 -5.50
CA ALA A 60 4.86 -5.92 -4.62
C ALA A 60 5.57 -5.73 -3.29
N GLY A 61 5.02 -6.23 -2.17
CA GLY A 61 5.62 -6.06 -0.83
C GLY A 61 7.06 -6.59 -0.66
N ARG A 62 7.58 -7.38 -1.62
CA ARG A 62 8.99 -7.80 -1.66
C ARG A 62 9.93 -6.75 -2.27
N SER A 63 9.39 -5.79 -3.01
CA SER A 63 10.15 -4.83 -3.79
C SER A 63 10.30 -3.47 -3.07
N SER A 64 9.62 -3.25 -1.94
CA SER A 64 9.68 -2.01 -1.15
C SER A 64 11.09 -1.69 -0.62
N LYS A 65 11.90 -2.72 -0.34
CA LYS A 65 13.31 -2.59 0.10
C LYS A 65 14.16 -1.72 -0.83
N ARG A 66 13.79 -1.57 -2.11
CA ARG A 66 14.61 -0.88 -3.12
C ARG A 66 14.52 0.64 -3.07
N PHE A 67 13.49 1.22 -2.44
CA PHE A 67 13.25 2.66 -2.44
C PHE A 67 13.42 3.33 -1.07
N THR A 68 13.36 2.59 0.04
CA THR A 68 13.40 3.18 1.39
C THR A 68 14.75 3.14 2.08
N THR A 69 15.78 2.49 1.50
CA THR A 69 17.06 2.31 2.22
C THR A 69 17.79 3.64 2.41
N THR A 70 17.66 4.22 3.58
CA THR A 70 18.65 5.16 4.10
C THR A 70 19.99 4.44 4.27
N PRO A 71 21.16 5.11 4.16
CA PRO A 71 22.46 4.47 4.34
C PRO A 71 22.60 3.65 5.63
N GLN A 72 21.84 3.99 6.67
CA GLN A 72 21.84 3.39 7.99
C GLN A 72 21.09 2.04 8.07
N GLU A 73 20.02 1.84 7.29
CA GLU A 73 19.25 0.58 7.27
C GLU A 73 20.00 -0.55 6.57
N ARG A 74 21.00 -0.21 5.73
CA ARG A 74 21.91 -1.17 5.10
C ARG A 74 22.75 -1.97 6.09
N LEU A 75 22.89 -1.48 7.33
CA LEU A 75 23.65 -2.13 8.41
C LEU A 75 22.82 -3.15 9.20
N TYR A 76 21.48 -3.03 9.19
CA TYR A 76 20.58 -3.97 9.87
C TYR A 76 20.27 -5.24 9.06
N ASP A 77 20.61 -5.28 7.77
CA ASP A 77 20.34 -6.44 6.88
C ASP A 77 21.40 -7.57 7.05
N GLN A 78 22.43 -7.39 7.89
CA GLN A 78 23.43 -8.44 8.18
C GLN A 78 23.04 -9.39 9.32
N GLU A 79 22.03 -9.06 10.13
CA GLU A 79 21.58 -9.91 11.24
C GLU A 79 20.11 -10.35 11.05
N SER A 80 19.97 -11.44 10.29
CA SER A 80 19.04 -12.55 10.54
C SER A 80 17.55 -12.26 10.73
N TRP A 81 16.75 -12.66 9.73
CA TRP A 81 15.54 -13.43 10.02
C TRP A 81 15.70 -14.83 9.40
N PRO A 82 15.56 -15.93 10.16
CA PRO A 82 15.66 -17.27 9.61
C PRO A 82 14.47 -17.55 8.71
N ASN A 83 14.75 -18.13 7.55
CA ASN A 83 13.74 -18.70 6.68
C ASN A 83 13.16 -19.95 7.35
N ASP A 84 11.86 -19.92 7.63
CA ASP A 84 11.02 -21.10 7.74
C ASP A 84 10.11 -21.16 6.50
#